data_AF-A0A8H2PR00-F1
#
_entry.id   AF-A0A8H2PR00-F1
#
_cell.length_a   1.000
_cell.length_b   1.000
_cell.length_c   1.000
_cell.angle_alpha   90.00
_cell.angle_beta   90.00
_cell.angle_gamma   90.00
#
_symmetry.space_group_name_H-M   'P 1'
#
loop_
_entity.id
_entity.type
_entity.pdbx_description
1 polymer ?
#
loop_
_entity_poly.entity_id
_entity_poly.type
_entity_poly.pdbx_seq_one_letter_code
_entity_poly.pdbx_strand_id
1 'polypeptide(L)'
;MGIKYCKSCKKPMKAADTHCRTCGNKYKTSYTFLIIVLFVVVGSLAGSAWWYFSKKKTEDEARHGALVSTYVESLEKLGFSSDEANTIANLKYSEDKPIGKIGFSELKGYAASFSDQRRLSNSVMRVALAQPIAELQKIKRDTESKKYSGCLEASKLIYVSSMNATNEALLTFLADGDNKEDEITSLFTKSILQEKEAENVLAECEKINVN
;
A
#
# COMPACT_ATOMS: atom_id res chain seq x y z
N MET A 1 -19.16 -43.66 -37.91
CA MET A 1 -20.30 -44.22 -37.15
C MET A 1 -19.77 -45.32 -36.25
N GLY A 2 -19.86 -45.20 -34.92
CA GLY A 2 -19.29 -46.17 -33.99
C GLY A 2 -20.15 -47.43 -33.83
N ILE A 3 -19.55 -48.62 -33.89
CA ILE A 3 -20.21 -49.91 -33.60
C ILE A 3 -20.25 -50.08 -32.08
N LYS A 4 -21.45 -50.30 -31.50
CA LYS A 4 -21.60 -50.60 -30.07
C LYS A 4 -21.56 -52.12 -29.87
N TYR A 5 -21.00 -52.61 -28.77
CA TYR A 5 -21.01 -54.05 -28.44
C TYR A 5 -21.90 -54.31 -27.23
N CYS A 6 -22.68 -55.39 -27.26
CA CYS A 6 -23.49 -55.79 -26.11
C CYS A 6 -22.61 -56.36 -24.98
N LYS A 7 -22.75 -55.85 -23.75
CA LYS A 7 -21.93 -56.28 -22.60
C LYS A 7 -22.15 -57.75 -22.22
N SER A 8 -23.35 -58.31 -22.47
CA SER A 8 -23.68 -59.70 -22.12
C SER A 8 -23.24 -60.71 -23.19
N CYS A 9 -23.43 -60.41 -24.48
CA CYS A 9 -23.18 -61.39 -25.56
C CYS A 9 -22.04 -61.00 -26.52
N LYS A 10 -21.37 -59.87 -26.29
CA LYS A 10 -20.23 -59.33 -27.06
C LYS A 10 -20.46 -59.16 -28.58
N LYS A 11 -21.71 -59.27 -29.06
CA LYS A 11 -22.05 -59.08 -30.48
C LYS A 11 -22.18 -57.60 -30.85
N PRO A 12 -21.87 -57.23 -32.12
CA PRO A 12 -21.99 -55.87 -32.61
C PRO A 12 -23.46 -55.44 -32.74
N MET A 13 -23.74 -54.19 -32.41
CA MET A 13 -25.06 -53.56 -32.44
C MET A 13 -24.99 -52.24 -33.20
N LYS A 14 -26.07 -51.91 -33.92
CA LYS A 14 -26.21 -50.59 -34.56
C LYS A 14 -26.37 -49.52 -33.48
N ALA A 15 -25.85 -48.33 -33.73
CA ALA A 15 -25.79 -47.26 -32.73
C ALA A 15 -27.18 -46.79 -32.23
N ALA A 16 -28.23 -46.99 -33.03
CA ALA A 16 -29.62 -46.60 -32.75
C ALA A 16 -30.42 -47.65 -31.93
N ASP A 17 -29.91 -48.89 -31.80
CA ASP A 17 -30.64 -49.96 -31.11
C ASP A 17 -30.49 -49.83 -29.58
N THR A 18 -31.60 -49.74 -28.86
CA THR A 18 -31.62 -49.65 -27.38
C THR A 18 -31.64 -51.02 -26.70
N HIS A 19 -31.95 -52.09 -27.43
CA HIS A 19 -32.04 -53.48 -26.94
C HIS A 19 -31.22 -54.40 -27.85
N CYS A 20 -30.53 -55.38 -27.28
CA CYS A 20 -29.79 -56.34 -28.09
C CYS A 20 -30.74 -57.32 -28.78
N ARG A 21 -30.76 -57.36 -30.12
CA ARG A 21 -31.57 -58.31 -30.89
C ARG A 21 -31.27 -59.78 -30.60
N THR A 22 -30.09 -60.11 -30.08
CA THR A 22 -29.69 -61.51 -29.85
C THR A 22 -30.01 -62.00 -28.44
N CYS A 23 -29.91 -61.15 -27.42
CA CYS A 23 -30.10 -61.56 -26.02
C CYS A 23 -31.20 -60.80 -25.28
N GLY A 24 -31.93 -59.89 -25.94
CA GLY A 24 -33.05 -59.13 -25.37
C GLY A 24 -32.66 -58.10 -24.31
N ASN A 25 -31.44 -58.15 -23.75
CA ASN A 25 -31.03 -57.26 -22.68
C ASN A 25 -30.99 -55.79 -23.12
N LYS A 26 -31.60 -54.93 -22.29
CA LYS A 26 -31.63 -53.48 -22.48
C LYS A 26 -30.23 -52.90 -22.28
N TYR A 27 -29.79 -52.08 -23.22
CA TYR A 27 -28.53 -51.36 -23.09
C TYR A 27 -28.66 -50.35 -21.95
N LYS A 28 -28.04 -50.64 -20.80
CA LYS A 28 -28.02 -49.75 -19.65
C LYS A 28 -26.92 -48.71 -19.87
N THR A 29 -27.27 -47.60 -20.52
CA THR A 29 -26.37 -46.43 -20.63
C THR A 29 -26.04 -45.98 -19.22
N SER A 30 -24.79 -46.18 -18.80
CA SER A 30 -24.38 -45.88 -17.43
C SER A 30 -24.36 -44.38 -17.22
N TYR A 31 -25.38 -43.82 -16.57
CA TYR A 31 -25.42 -42.42 -16.14
C TYR A 31 -24.17 -42.03 -15.34
N THR A 32 -23.51 -43.00 -14.71
CA THR A 32 -22.22 -42.84 -14.02
C THR A 32 -21.14 -42.26 -14.95
N PHE A 33 -21.11 -42.62 -16.23
CA PHE A 33 -20.13 -42.05 -17.18
C PHE A 33 -20.39 -40.56 -17.43
N LEU A 34 -21.65 -40.14 -17.58
CA LEU A 34 -22.00 -38.73 -17.77
C LEU A 34 -21.71 -37.90 -16.51
N ILE A 35 -21.96 -38.46 -15.32
CA ILE A 35 -21.65 -37.81 -14.04
C ILE A 35 -20.14 -37.60 -13.89
N ILE A 36 -19.32 -38.61 -14.21
CA ILE A 36 -17.84 -38.49 -14.17
C ILE A 36 -17.35 -37.42 -15.13
N VAL A 37 -17.84 -37.41 -16.37
CA VAL A 37 -17.46 -36.38 -17.36
C VAL A 37 -17.83 -34.99 -16.86
N LEU A 38 -19.01 -34.82 -16.26
CA LEU A 38 -19.44 -33.55 -15.70
C LEU A 38 -18.53 -33.09 -14.55
N PHE A 39 -18.13 -33.97 -13.64
CA PHE A 39 -17.18 -33.63 -12.57
C PHE A 39 -15.79 -33.25 -13.11
N VAL A 40 -15.30 -33.91 -14.15
CA VAL A 40 -14.01 -33.57 -14.79
C VAL A 40 -14.09 -32.19 -15.46
N VAL A 41 -15.20 -31.88 -16.11
CA VAL A 41 -15.41 -30.57 -16.75
C VAL A 41 -15.54 -29.46 -15.70
N VAL A 42 -16.34 -29.67 -14.65
CA VAL A 42 -16.50 -28.67 -13.58
C VAL A 42 -15.19 -28.50 -12.79
N GLY A 43 -14.48 -29.59 -12.49
CA GLY A 43 -13.20 -29.54 -11.79
C GLY A 43 -12.10 -28.84 -12.59
N SER A 44 -12.05 -29.05 -13.92
CA SER A 44 -11.08 -28.36 -14.78
C SER A 44 -11.38 -26.86 -14.93
N LEU A 45 -12.66 -26.48 -15.04
CA LEU A 45 -13.08 -25.07 -15.04
C LEU A 45 -12.80 -24.38 -13.69
N ALA A 46 -13.14 -25.01 -12.57
CA ALA A 46 -12.86 -24.46 -11.24
C ALA A 46 -11.35 -24.36 -10.97
N GLY A 47 -10.57 -25.39 -11.35
CA GLY A 47 -9.13 -25.40 -11.16
C GLY A 47 -8.39 -24.33 -11.98
N SER A 48 -8.78 -24.14 -13.25
CA SER A 48 -8.20 -23.09 -14.10
C SER A 48 -8.56 -21.69 -13.63
N ALA A 49 -9.80 -21.46 -13.19
CA ALA A 49 -10.21 -20.18 -12.60
C ALA A 49 -9.46 -19.87 -11.30
N TRP A 50 -9.31 -20.88 -10.41
CA TRP A 50 -8.56 -20.69 -9.16
C TRP A 50 -7.08 -20.44 -9.41
N TRP A 51 -6.44 -21.18 -10.32
CA TRP A 51 -5.04 -20.98 -10.69
C TRP A 51 -4.78 -19.59 -11.30
N TYR A 52 -5.68 -19.12 -12.17
CA TYR A 52 -5.60 -17.77 -12.73
C TYR A 52 -5.73 -16.69 -11.65
N PHE A 53 -6.70 -16.85 -10.73
CA PHE A 53 -6.91 -15.90 -9.64
C PHE A 53 -5.75 -15.89 -8.64
N SER A 54 -5.21 -17.06 -8.28
CA SER A 54 -4.06 -17.16 -7.38
C SER A 54 -2.83 -16.52 -7.98
N LYS A 55 -2.58 -16.75 -9.28
CA LYS A 55 -1.45 -16.13 -10.00
C LYS A 55 -1.56 -14.61 -10.00
N LYS A 56 -2.74 -14.07 -10.27
CA LYS A 56 -2.97 -12.62 -10.25
C LYS A 56 -2.70 -12.03 -8.86
N LYS A 57 -3.20 -12.68 -7.81
CA LYS A 57 -2.98 -12.23 -6.42
C LYS A 57 -1.49 -12.23 -6.05
N THR A 58 -0.74 -13.25 -6.44
CA THR A 58 0.72 -13.29 -6.19
C THR A 58 1.49 -12.21 -6.94
N GLU A 59 1.06 -11.86 -8.16
CA GLU A 59 1.69 -10.80 -8.96
C GLU A 59 1.43 -9.41 -8.34
N ASP A 60 0.20 -9.16 -7.87
CA ASP A 60 -0.17 -7.90 -7.23
C ASP A 60 0.56 -7.73 -5.88
N GLU A 61 0.66 -8.78 -5.05
CA GLU A 61 1.44 -8.77 -3.80
C GLU A 61 2.94 -8.53 -4.07
N ALA A 62 3.52 -9.19 -5.07
CA ALA A 62 4.92 -8.98 -5.45
C ALA A 62 5.17 -7.55 -5.97
N ARG A 63 4.25 -7.00 -6.76
CA ARG A 63 4.33 -5.63 -7.25
C ARG A 63 4.23 -4.61 -6.12
N HIS A 64 3.29 -4.80 -5.20
CA HIS A 64 3.13 -3.95 -4.03
C HIS A 64 4.39 -4.00 -3.15
N GLY A 65 4.91 -5.21 -2.88
CA GLY A 65 6.16 -5.39 -2.13
C GLY A 65 7.36 -4.69 -2.78
N ALA A 66 7.47 -4.71 -4.11
CA ALA A 66 8.52 -3.99 -4.83
C ALA A 66 8.38 -2.46 -4.75
N LEU A 67 7.16 -1.93 -4.82
CA LEU A 67 6.91 -0.49 -4.65
C LEU A 67 7.21 -0.03 -3.22
N VAL A 68 6.85 -0.84 -2.22
CA VAL A 68 7.17 -0.58 -0.81
C VAL A 68 8.68 -0.60 -0.60
N SER A 69 9.39 -1.63 -1.05
CA SER A 69 10.84 -1.75 -0.80
C SER A 69 11.66 -0.64 -1.48
N THR A 70 11.33 -0.30 -2.73
CA THR A 70 11.99 0.82 -3.44
C THR A 70 11.75 2.16 -2.73
N TYR A 71 10.55 2.36 -2.19
CA TYR A 71 10.26 3.58 -1.46
C TYR A 71 10.90 3.62 -0.07
N VAL A 72 11.00 2.47 0.62
CA VAL A 72 11.75 2.34 1.88
C VAL A 72 13.20 2.77 1.67
N GLU A 73 13.87 2.31 0.63
CA GLU A 73 15.25 2.72 0.32
C GLU A 73 15.36 4.24 0.10
N SER A 74 14.36 4.85 -0.54
CA SER A 74 14.33 6.30 -0.73
C SER A 74 14.14 7.07 0.59
N LEU A 75 13.32 6.54 1.52
CA LEU A 75 13.10 7.14 2.83
C LEU A 75 14.32 6.96 3.75
N GLU A 76 15.00 5.82 3.68
CA GLU A 76 16.25 5.62 4.44
C GLU A 76 17.32 6.64 4.03
N LYS A 77 17.42 6.99 2.73
CA LYS A 77 18.29 8.07 2.25
C LYS A 77 17.88 9.46 2.76
N LEU A 78 16.61 9.65 3.13
CA LEU A 78 16.09 10.85 3.78
C LEU A 78 16.26 10.83 5.32
N GLY A 79 16.92 9.79 5.85
CA GLY A 79 17.28 9.68 7.26
C GLY A 79 16.16 9.16 8.16
N PHE A 80 15.20 8.42 7.60
CA PHE A 80 14.25 7.61 8.37
C PHE A 80 14.90 6.28 8.79
N SER A 81 14.53 5.75 9.95
CA SER A 81 14.89 4.38 10.33
C SER A 81 14.15 3.37 9.44
N SER A 82 14.65 2.14 9.35
CA SER A 82 14.02 1.11 8.52
C SER A 82 12.58 0.82 8.96
N ASP A 83 12.30 0.85 10.27
CA ASP A 83 10.94 0.63 10.81
C ASP A 83 9.97 1.76 10.44
N GLU A 84 10.42 3.02 10.55
CA GLU A 84 9.64 4.19 10.15
C GLU A 84 9.40 4.19 8.63
N ALA A 85 10.46 3.93 7.85
CA ALA A 85 10.40 3.88 6.39
C ALA A 85 9.42 2.80 5.92
N ASN A 86 9.47 1.59 6.51
CA ASN A 86 8.52 0.52 6.22
C ASN A 86 7.08 0.93 6.58
N THR A 87 6.88 1.57 7.73
CA THR A 87 5.55 2.03 8.16
C THR A 87 4.97 3.05 7.19
N ILE A 88 5.75 4.08 6.85
CA ILE A 88 5.35 5.14 5.92
C ILE A 88 5.07 4.57 4.52
N ALA A 89 5.92 3.67 4.03
CA ALA A 89 5.75 3.07 2.71
C ALA A 89 4.50 2.20 2.62
N ASN A 90 4.23 1.37 3.63
CA ASN A 90 3.01 0.59 3.67
C ASN A 90 1.76 1.47 3.76
N LEU A 91 1.80 2.57 4.51
CA LEU A 91 0.69 3.54 4.57
C LEU A 91 0.47 4.24 3.23
N LYS A 92 1.54 4.65 2.55
CA LYS A 92 1.48 5.33 1.24
C LYS A 92 0.78 4.46 0.18
N TYR A 93 1.10 3.17 0.14
CA TYR A 93 0.57 2.25 -0.87
C TYR A 93 -0.61 1.41 -0.39
N SER A 94 -1.10 1.60 0.84
CA SER A 94 -2.26 0.86 1.33
C SER A 94 -3.49 1.13 0.45
N GLU A 95 -4.34 0.11 0.26
CA GLU A 95 -5.62 0.30 -0.43
C GLU A 95 -6.48 1.31 0.37
N ASP A 96 -6.52 2.55 -0.11
CA ASP A 96 -7.11 3.67 0.61
C ASP A 96 -8.64 3.54 0.72
N LYS A 97 -9.16 3.86 1.91
CA LYS A 97 -10.56 4.31 2.08
C LYS A 97 -10.63 5.77 1.62
N PRO A 98 -11.74 6.23 1.00
CA PRO A 98 -11.86 7.61 0.54
C PRO A 98 -11.62 8.59 1.69
N ILE A 99 -10.59 9.41 1.55
CA ILE A 99 -10.18 10.40 2.56
C ILE A 99 -10.91 11.71 2.22
N GLY A 100 -11.64 12.26 3.19
CA GLY A 100 -12.37 13.52 2.99
C GLY A 100 -11.43 14.71 2.73
N LYS A 101 -11.81 15.60 1.81
CA LYS A 101 -11.06 16.84 1.45
C LYS A 101 -10.65 17.70 2.66
N ILE A 102 -11.40 17.62 3.76
CA ILE A 102 -11.12 18.34 5.01
C ILE A 102 -9.76 17.95 5.60
N GLY A 103 -9.40 16.65 5.59
CA GLY A 103 -8.14 16.17 6.16
C GLY A 103 -6.90 16.72 5.44
N PHE A 104 -6.98 16.84 4.11
CA PHE A 104 -5.91 17.45 3.31
C PHE A 104 -5.74 18.93 3.64
N SER A 105 -6.83 19.69 3.73
CA SER A 105 -6.75 21.12 4.08
C SER A 105 -6.23 21.34 5.50
N GLU A 106 -6.58 20.47 6.44
CA GLU A 106 -6.12 20.54 7.82
C GLU A 106 -4.61 20.30 7.92
N LEU A 107 -4.10 19.24 7.29
CA LEU A 107 -2.66 18.95 7.29
C LEU A 107 -1.85 20.06 6.60
N LYS A 108 -2.34 20.59 5.47
CA LYS A 108 -1.71 21.75 4.80
C LYS A 108 -1.67 22.98 5.72
N GLY A 109 -2.74 23.23 6.48
CA GLY A 109 -2.80 24.32 7.45
C GLY A 109 -1.74 24.20 8.55
N TYR A 110 -1.54 23.00 9.08
CA TYR A 110 -0.49 22.73 10.07
C TYR A 110 0.92 22.89 9.47
N ALA A 111 1.16 22.35 8.28
CA ALA A 111 2.45 22.47 7.58
C ALA A 111 2.79 23.94 7.30
N ALA A 112 1.82 24.73 6.81
CA ALA A 112 2.00 26.16 6.56
C ALA A 112 2.31 26.93 7.86
N SER A 113 1.54 26.67 8.93
CA SER A 113 1.76 27.31 10.24
C SER A 113 3.15 27.01 10.79
N PHE A 114 3.64 25.78 10.62
CA PHE A 114 4.99 25.41 11.03
C PHE A 114 6.06 26.12 10.20
N SER A 115 5.89 26.18 8.88
CA SER A 115 6.83 26.83 7.97
C SER A 115 6.93 28.34 8.24
N ASP A 116 5.80 29.00 8.47
CA ASP A 116 5.74 30.41 8.87
C ASP A 116 6.45 30.64 10.20
N GLN A 117 6.18 29.80 11.20
CA GLN A 117 6.83 29.91 12.50
C GLN A 117 8.33 29.62 12.40
N ARG A 118 8.76 28.67 11.56
CA ARG A 118 10.19 28.38 11.32
C ARG A 118 10.89 29.59 10.70
N ARG A 119 10.24 30.26 9.75
CA ARG A 119 10.76 31.49 9.16
C ARG A 119 10.93 32.60 10.20
N LEU A 120 9.97 32.74 11.11
CA LEU A 120 10.08 33.67 12.25
C LEU A 120 11.24 33.29 13.17
N SER A 121 11.38 32.01 13.54
CA SER A 121 12.50 31.51 14.35
C SER A 121 13.85 31.84 13.73
N ASN A 122 14.00 31.68 12.42
CA ASN A 122 15.25 31.98 11.71
C ASN A 122 15.55 33.49 11.58
N SER A 123 14.60 34.35 11.96
CA SER A 123 14.76 35.82 11.91
C SER A 123 15.08 36.46 13.26
N VAL A 124 15.03 35.70 14.36
CA VAL A 124 15.30 36.22 15.70
C VAL A 124 16.72 35.88 16.16
N MET A 125 17.23 36.65 17.12
CA MET A 125 18.52 36.38 17.76
C MET A 125 18.44 35.10 18.60
N ARG A 126 19.59 34.41 18.75
CA ARG A 126 19.70 33.16 19.52
C ARG A 126 19.05 33.23 20.91
N VAL A 127 19.23 34.34 21.64
CA VAL A 127 18.67 34.54 22.99
C VAL A 127 17.14 34.66 23.04
N ALA A 128 16.49 34.97 21.91
CA ALA A 128 15.05 35.13 21.78
C ALA A 128 14.36 33.89 21.19
N LEU A 129 15.11 32.81 20.88
CA LEU A 129 14.59 31.60 20.25
C LEU A 129 13.69 30.74 21.15
N ALA A 130 13.75 30.91 22.47
CA ALA A 130 13.01 30.05 23.40
C ALA A 130 11.50 30.05 23.13
N GLN A 131 10.90 31.21 22.90
CA GLN A 131 9.47 31.32 22.60
C GLN A 131 9.12 30.75 21.21
N PRO A 132 9.82 31.11 20.11
CA PRO A 132 9.58 30.51 18.81
C PRO A 132 9.74 28.98 18.76
N ILE A 133 10.71 28.41 19.49
CA ILE A 133 10.88 26.96 19.61
C ILE A 133 9.69 26.32 20.33
N ALA A 134 9.19 26.95 21.41
CA ALA A 134 8.03 26.44 22.13
C ALA A 134 6.77 26.37 21.24
N GLU A 135 6.56 27.38 20.38
CA GLU A 135 5.47 27.38 19.40
C GLU A 135 5.67 26.33 18.31
N LEU A 136 6.88 26.15 17.77
CA LEU A 136 7.17 25.08 16.81
C LEU A 136 6.90 23.69 17.40
N GLN A 137 7.32 23.45 18.64
CA GLN A 137 7.06 22.20 19.33
C GLN A 137 5.57 21.99 19.60
N LYS A 138 4.81 23.06 19.85
CA LYS A 138 3.36 23.00 19.99
C LYS A 138 2.69 22.61 18.68
N ILE A 139 3.03 23.27 17.57
CA ILE A 139 2.50 22.93 16.23
C ILE A 139 2.83 21.49 15.87
N LYS A 140 4.06 21.02 16.16
CA LYS A 140 4.43 19.60 15.98
C LYS A 140 3.51 18.67 16.76
N ARG A 141 3.33 18.89 18.06
CA ARG A 141 2.46 18.07 18.92
C ARG A 141 1.01 18.07 18.43
N ASP A 142 0.50 19.23 18.04
CA ASP A 142 -0.86 19.36 17.52
C ASP A 142 -1.01 18.57 16.20
N THR A 143 -0.02 18.66 15.30
CA THR A 143 0.03 17.88 14.05
C THR A 143 0.08 16.38 14.33
N GLU A 144 0.94 15.95 15.24
CA GLU A 144 1.13 14.54 15.62
C GLU A 144 -0.12 13.93 16.27
N SER A 145 -0.88 14.74 17.02
CA SER A 145 -2.14 14.32 17.65
C SER A 145 -3.24 13.96 16.64
N LYS A 146 -3.13 14.47 15.41
CA LYS A 146 -4.08 14.16 14.34
C LYS A 146 -3.85 12.77 13.81
N LYS A 147 -4.96 12.08 13.56
CA LYS A 147 -4.97 10.73 12.97
C LYS A 147 -5.64 10.81 11.61
N TYR A 148 -4.90 10.40 10.60
CA TYR A 148 -5.41 10.21 9.25
C TYR A 148 -5.38 8.72 8.91
N SER A 149 -5.82 8.37 7.72
CA SER A 149 -5.76 7.00 7.19
C SER A 149 -4.85 6.94 5.97
N GLY A 150 -4.22 5.78 5.79
CA GLY A 150 -3.46 5.41 4.59
C GLY A 150 -2.51 6.50 4.11
N CYS A 151 -2.67 6.92 2.86
CA CYS A 151 -1.69 7.80 2.21
C CYS A 151 -1.53 9.16 2.92
N LEU A 152 -2.62 9.75 3.44
CA LEU A 152 -2.54 11.02 4.17
C LEU A 152 -1.78 10.88 5.50
N GLU A 153 -1.90 9.74 6.17
CA GLU A 153 -1.15 9.44 7.40
C GLU A 153 0.35 9.31 7.10
N ALA A 154 0.73 8.71 5.96
CA ALA A 154 2.12 8.65 5.52
C ALA A 154 2.73 10.06 5.38
N SER A 155 2.04 10.97 4.69
CA SER A 155 2.49 12.37 4.56
C SER A 155 2.63 13.06 5.92
N LYS A 156 1.65 12.90 6.82
CA LYS A 156 1.72 13.46 8.18
C LYS A 156 2.96 12.97 8.94
N LEU A 157 3.25 11.68 8.90
CA LEU A 157 4.43 11.12 9.58
C LEU A 157 5.73 11.73 9.07
N ILE A 158 5.85 11.92 7.74
CA ILE A 158 7.01 12.57 7.14
C ILE A 158 7.11 14.04 7.58
N TYR A 159 6.00 14.79 7.59
CA TYR A 159 5.96 16.16 8.12
C TYR A 159 6.42 16.23 9.58
N VAL A 160 5.89 15.36 10.46
CA VAL A 160 6.27 15.35 11.88
C VAL A 160 7.75 15.06 12.07
N SER A 161 8.34 14.18 11.25
CA SER A 161 9.78 13.91 11.25
C SER A 161 10.59 15.15 10.83
N SER A 162 10.17 15.84 9.76
CA SER A 162 10.77 17.11 9.34
C SER A 162 10.69 18.17 10.43
N MET A 163 9.53 18.31 11.08
CA MET A 163 9.33 19.24 12.20
C MET A 163 10.24 18.89 13.38
N ASN A 164 10.47 17.60 13.64
CA ASN A 164 11.38 17.15 14.68
C ASN A 164 12.82 17.57 14.36
N ALA A 165 13.29 17.36 13.13
CA ALA A 165 14.62 17.75 12.70
C ALA A 165 14.84 19.28 12.76
N THR A 166 13.84 20.09 12.39
CA THR A 166 13.90 21.56 12.58
C THR A 166 14.01 21.93 14.07
N ASN A 167 13.18 21.33 14.93
CA ASN A 167 13.21 21.61 16.36
C ASN A 167 14.56 21.22 16.98
N GLU A 168 15.12 20.08 16.58
CA GLU A 168 16.44 19.62 17.01
C GLU A 168 17.54 20.59 16.56
N ALA A 169 17.53 21.02 15.29
CA ALA A 169 18.49 22.00 14.77
C ALA A 169 18.48 23.31 15.58
N LEU A 170 17.29 23.84 15.87
CA LEU A 170 17.12 25.06 16.65
C LEU A 170 17.52 24.90 18.12
N LEU A 171 17.25 23.73 18.71
CA LEU A 171 17.68 23.42 20.08
C LEU A 171 19.20 23.27 20.18
N THR A 172 19.82 22.59 19.21
CA THR A 172 21.28 22.46 19.12
C THR A 172 21.92 23.84 18.92
N PHE A 173 21.37 24.67 18.03
CA PHE A 173 21.82 26.06 17.88
C PHE A 173 21.63 26.88 19.16
N LEU A 174 20.51 26.72 19.88
CA LEU A 174 20.28 27.40 21.15
C LEU A 174 21.30 26.97 22.22
N ALA A 175 21.58 25.67 22.35
CA ALA A 175 22.47 25.11 23.36
C ALA A 175 23.95 25.38 23.05
N ASP A 176 24.40 25.01 21.86
CA ASP A 176 25.83 24.93 21.51
C ASP A 176 26.28 26.08 20.60
N GLY A 177 25.35 26.77 19.94
CA GLY A 177 25.66 27.83 18.98
C GLY A 177 26.43 27.29 17.77
N ASP A 178 27.35 28.09 17.28
CA ASP A 178 28.12 27.77 16.07
C ASP A 178 29.15 26.63 16.28
N ASN A 179 29.32 26.15 17.52
CA ASN A 179 30.23 25.04 17.82
C ASN A 179 29.82 23.71 17.16
N LYS A 180 28.57 23.61 16.68
CA LYS A 180 28.01 22.44 15.99
C LYS A 180 27.38 22.80 14.66
N GLU A 181 27.97 23.75 13.94
CA GLU A 181 27.45 24.25 12.67
C GLU A 181 27.15 23.15 11.65
N ASP A 182 28.02 22.14 11.51
CA ASP A 182 27.83 21.00 10.60
C ASP A 182 26.59 20.16 10.97
N GLU A 183 26.39 19.91 12.27
CA GLU A 183 25.24 19.14 12.78
C GLU A 183 23.94 19.91 12.56
N ILE A 184 23.94 21.20 12.88
CA ILE A 184 22.80 22.10 12.67
C ILE A 184 22.43 22.16 11.19
N THR A 185 23.42 22.32 10.31
CA THR A 185 23.23 22.35 8.85
C THR A 185 22.68 21.03 8.33
N SER A 186 23.20 19.90 8.82
CA SER A 186 22.72 18.56 8.49
C SER A 186 21.25 18.37 8.89
N LEU A 187 20.88 18.77 10.11
CA LEU A 187 19.50 18.68 10.62
C LEU A 187 18.53 19.55 9.81
N PHE A 188 18.90 20.79 9.47
CA PHE A 188 18.08 21.64 8.60
C PHE A 188 17.95 21.07 7.19
N THR A 189 19.04 20.55 6.62
CA THR A 189 19.02 19.90 5.30
C THR A 189 18.09 18.70 5.31
N LYS A 190 18.21 17.83 6.32
CA LYS A 190 17.32 16.69 6.54
C LYS A 190 15.87 17.14 6.62
N SER A 191 15.57 18.15 7.44
CA SER A 191 14.22 18.70 7.59
C SER A 191 13.62 19.17 6.26
N ILE A 192 14.37 19.92 5.45
CA ILE A 192 13.90 20.43 4.15
C ILE A 192 13.62 19.29 3.17
N LEU A 193 14.52 18.30 3.11
CA LEU A 193 14.33 17.15 2.21
C LEU A 193 13.11 16.32 2.60
N GLN A 194 12.90 16.10 3.90
CA GLN A 194 11.74 15.40 4.42
C GLN A 194 10.43 16.20 4.17
N GLU A 195 10.45 17.52 4.36
CA GLU A 195 9.27 18.38 4.10
C GLU A 195 8.85 18.30 2.62
N LYS A 196 9.81 18.39 1.70
CA LYS A 196 9.55 18.26 0.27
C LYS A 196 8.95 16.89 -0.09
N GLU A 197 9.43 15.83 0.54
CA GLU A 197 8.87 14.49 0.32
C GLU A 197 7.44 14.39 0.89
N ALA A 198 7.17 15.01 2.05
CA ALA A 198 5.83 15.05 2.62
C ALA A 198 4.83 15.78 1.71
N GLU A 199 5.26 16.88 1.08
CA GLU A 199 4.48 17.61 0.06
C GLU A 199 4.19 16.75 -1.18
N ASN A 200 5.21 16.04 -1.69
CA ASN A 200 5.05 15.16 -2.85
C ASN A 200 4.01 14.07 -2.56
N VAL A 201 4.15 13.37 -1.42
CA VAL A 201 3.21 12.33 -1.00
C VAL A 201 1.81 12.92 -0.86
N LEU A 202 1.67 14.08 -0.21
CA LEU A 202 0.36 14.72 -0.04
C LEU A 202 -0.33 15.01 -1.37
N ALA A 203 0.43 15.54 -2.35
CA ALA A 203 -0.07 15.84 -3.68
C ALA A 203 -0.45 14.59 -4.48
N GLU A 204 0.28 13.48 -4.31
CA GLU A 204 -0.07 12.17 -4.88
C GLU A 204 -1.36 11.63 -4.26
N CYS A 205 -1.48 11.66 -2.93
CA CYS A 205 -2.67 11.20 -2.21
C CYS A 205 -3.93 12.00 -2.60
N GLU A 206 -3.80 13.32 -2.79
CA GLU A 206 -4.92 14.19 -3.18
C GLU A 206 -5.41 13.88 -4.60
N LYS A 207 -4.51 13.56 -5.55
CA LYS A 207 -4.88 13.17 -6.92
C LYS A 207 -5.66 11.85 -6.95
N ILE A 208 -5.29 10.90 -6.10
CA ILE A 208 -5.97 9.60 -6.02
C ILE A 208 -7.39 9.75 -5.48
N ASN A 209 -7.62 10.67 -4.52
CA ASN A 209 -8.91 10.87 -3.86
C ASN A 209 -9.87 11.84 -4.59
N VAL A 210 -9.46 12.47 -5.69
CA VAL A 210 -10.30 13.38 -6.50
C VAL A 210 -10.90 12.69 -7.74
N ASN A 211 -10.38 11.51 -8.12
CA ASN A 211 -10.93 10.66 -9.19
C ASN A 211 -11.91 9.62 -8.63
#